data_AF-A0A699ZM65-F1
#
_entry.id   AF-A0A699ZM65-F1
#
_cell.length_a   1.000
_cell.length_b   1.000
_cell.length_c   1.000
_cell.angle_alpha   90.00
_cell.angle_beta   90.00
_cell.angle_gamma   90.00
#
_symmetry.space_group_name_H-M   'P 1'
#
loop_
_entity.id
_entity.type
_entity.pdbx_description
1 polymer ?
#
loop_
_entity_poly.entity_id
_entity_poly.type
_entity_poly.pdbx_seq_one_letter_code
_entity_poly.pdbx_strand_id
1 'polypeptide(L)'
;MPAQENERIMRQVLPACSVLLGRHVEKMTTLIDIAGLSMGDVSAVLDMLKAFAKVDGSNYPETLGCMVIVNVPWIMKGLFSGVKVFMAPETQKKMEVLDTSYHTRLHQLIAPDSLLAEYGGTSQGRLGDAVGPWTAALFSMQAIMGPMQPPAPTPALE
;
A
#
# COMPACT_ATOMS: atom_id res chain seq x y z
N MET A 1 4.07 11.76 5.74
CA MET A 1 3.53 11.25 7.03
C MET A 1 2.74 9.98 6.77
N PRO A 2 3.30 8.78 7.04
CA PRO A 2 2.65 7.50 6.76
C PRO A 2 1.28 7.33 7.44
N ALA A 3 1.11 7.92 8.62
CA ALA A 3 -0.14 7.84 9.40
C ALA A 3 -1.33 8.54 8.71
N GLN A 4 -1.11 9.70 8.10
CA GLN A 4 -2.19 10.49 7.48
C GLN A 4 -2.71 9.82 6.20
N GLU A 5 -1.81 9.23 5.41
CA GLU A 5 -2.20 8.44 4.25
C GLU A 5 -2.94 7.17 4.65
N ASN A 6 -2.50 6.51 5.73
CA ASN A 6 -3.21 5.35 6.25
C ASN A 6 -4.63 5.69 6.73
N GLU A 7 -4.81 6.83 7.39
CA GLU A 7 -6.14 7.32 7.81
C GLU A 7 -7.05 7.61 6.60
N ARG A 8 -6.50 8.17 5.51
CA ARG A 8 -7.22 8.37 4.25
C ARG A 8 -7.65 7.04 3.64
N ILE A 9 -6.76 6.05 3.61
CA ILE A 9 -7.05 4.72 3.06
C ILE A 9 -8.21 4.09 3.84
N MET A 10 -8.17 4.14 5.16
CA MET A 10 -9.20 3.57 6.04
C MET A 10 -10.56 4.25 5.90
N ARG A 11 -10.57 5.59 5.80
CA ARG A 11 -11.83 6.36 5.82
C ARG A 11 -12.46 6.57 4.46
N GLN A 12 -11.68 6.50 3.39
CA GLN A 12 -12.16 6.86 2.04
C GLN A 12 -11.98 5.72 1.05
N VAL A 13 -10.79 5.13 0.98
CA VAL A 13 -10.46 4.13 -0.05
C VAL A 13 -11.16 2.81 0.20
N LEU A 14 -10.98 2.22 1.39
CA LEU A 14 -11.55 0.92 1.74
C LEU A 14 -13.09 0.92 1.74
N PRO A 15 -13.78 1.96 2.28
CA PRO A 15 -15.24 2.05 2.20
C PRO A 15 -15.74 2.19 0.75
N ALA A 16 -15.09 3.01 -0.08
CA ALA A 16 -15.46 3.16 -1.49
C ALA A 16 -15.35 1.83 -2.25
N CYS A 17 -14.26 1.09 -2.02
CA CYS A 17 -14.08 -0.25 -2.58
C CYS A 17 -15.14 -1.24 -2.06
N SER A 18 -15.54 -1.12 -0.78
CA SER A 18 -16.58 -1.97 -0.19
C SER A 18 -17.94 -1.75 -0.85
N VAL A 19 -18.30 -0.49 -1.09
CA VAL A 19 -19.55 -0.11 -1.77
C VAL A 19 -19.55 -0.64 -3.20
N LEU A 20 -18.47 -0.44 -3.95
CA LEU A 20 -18.37 -0.87 -5.35
C LEU A 20 -18.46 -2.39 -5.48
N LEU A 21 -17.82 -3.15 -4.58
CA LEU A 21 -17.79 -4.61 -4.64
C LEU A 21 -18.98 -5.28 -3.93
N GLY A 22 -19.85 -4.52 -3.26
CA GLY A 22 -21.00 -5.05 -2.52
C GLY A 22 -20.62 -5.97 -1.35
N ARG A 23 -19.38 -5.89 -0.86
CA ARG A 23 -18.85 -6.70 0.26
C ARG A 23 -17.88 -5.88 1.09
N HIS A 24 -17.69 -6.26 2.36
CA HIS A 24 -16.71 -5.57 3.20
C HIS A 24 -15.28 -5.79 2.67
N VAL A 25 -14.55 -4.68 2.50
CA VAL A 25 -13.13 -4.65 2.10
C VAL A 25 -12.38 -3.94 3.20
N GLU A 26 -11.56 -4.69 3.93
CA GLU A 26 -10.74 -4.20 5.05
C GLU A 26 -9.24 -4.30 4.77
N LYS A 27 -8.84 -4.97 3.67
CA LYS A 27 -7.44 -5.29 3.37
C LYS A 27 -6.95 -4.55 2.15
N MET A 28 -5.71 -4.10 2.20
CA MET A 28 -5.01 -3.50 1.05
C MET A 28 -3.81 -4.34 0.59
N THR A 29 -3.49 -4.23 -0.69
CA THR A 29 -2.27 -4.78 -1.29
C THR A 29 -1.37 -3.63 -1.70
N THR A 30 -0.13 -3.61 -1.20
CA THR A 30 0.86 -2.56 -1.48
C THR A 30 1.95 -3.11 -2.39
N LEU A 31 2.16 -2.46 -3.54
CA LEU A 31 3.27 -2.75 -4.45
C LEU A 31 4.38 -1.70 -4.26
N ILE A 32 5.60 -2.13 -4.01
CA ILE A 32 6.78 -1.27 -3.85
C ILE A 32 7.78 -1.62 -4.94
N ASP A 33 8.02 -0.67 -5.85
CA ASP A 33 9.10 -0.78 -6.84
C ASP A 33 10.36 -0.10 -6.28
N ILE A 34 11.47 -0.84 -6.26
CA ILE A 34 12.78 -0.33 -5.85
C ILE A 34 13.81 -0.32 -6.98
N ALA A 35 13.34 -0.39 -8.24
CA ALA A 35 14.15 -0.13 -9.41
C ALA A 35 14.81 1.26 -9.32
N GLY A 36 16.07 1.35 -9.75
CA GLY A 36 16.79 2.62 -9.81
C GLY A 36 17.37 3.12 -8.48
N LEU A 37 17.18 2.40 -7.38
CA LEU A 37 17.83 2.73 -6.11
C LEU A 37 19.31 2.35 -6.13
N SER A 38 20.14 3.29 -5.65
CA SER A 38 21.58 3.11 -5.56
C SER A 38 21.98 2.55 -4.18
N MET A 39 23.23 2.09 -4.04
CA MET A 39 23.74 1.65 -2.73
C MET A 39 23.71 2.76 -1.67
N GLY A 40 23.71 4.04 -2.08
CA GLY A 40 23.60 5.18 -1.16
C GLY A 40 22.21 5.32 -0.54
N ASP A 41 21.17 4.79 -1.20
CA ASP A 41 19.77 4.90 -0.78
C ASP A 41 19.32 3.77 0.15
N VAL A 42 20.19 2.76 0.33
CA VAL A 42 19.93 1.53 1.10
C VAL A 42 19.44 1.82 2.51
N SER A 43 20.05 2.78 3.20
CA SER A 43 19.66 3.19 4.56
C SER A 43 18.28 3.85 4.59
N ALA A 44 17.98 4.73 3.63
CA ALA A 44 16.69 5.40 3.53
C ALA A 44 15.57 4.40 3.22
N VAL A 45 15.82 3.42 2.34
CA VAL A 45 14.88 2.34 2.03
C VAL A 45 14.61 1.47 3.25
N LEU A 46 15.66 1.10 3.98
CA LEU A 46 15.53 0.36 5.23
C LEU A 46 14.67 1.10 6.25
N ASP A 47 14.93 2.38 6.44
CA ASP A 47 14.22 3.18 7.44
C ASP A 47 12.77 3.39 7.03
N MET A 48 12.49 3.57 5.74
CA MET A 48 11.13 3.57 5.20
C MET A 48 10.42 2.25 5.48
N LEU A 49 11.05 1.11 5.17
CA LEU A 49 10.46 -0.21 5.38
C LEU A 49 10.26 -0.52 6.85
N LYS A 50 11.19 -0.14 7.73
CA LYS A 50 11.05 -0.26 9.18
C LYS A 50 9.94 0.63 9.72
N ALA A 51 9.82 1.86 9.23
CA ALA A 51 8.73 2.75 9.61
C ALA A 51 7.38 2.16 9.18
N PHE A 52 7.29 1.61 7.97
CA PHE A 52 6.10 0.93 7.47
C PHE A 52 5.78 -0.31 8.32
N ALA A 53 6.77 -1.17 8.55
CA ALA A 53 6.67 -2.34 9.42
C ALA A 53 6.17 -2.00 10.83
N LYS A 54 6.66 -0.89 11.40
CA LYS A 54 6.28 -0.41 12.72
C LYS A 54 4.84 0.12 12.73
N VAL A 55 4.44 0.91 11.72
CA VAL A 55 3.08 1.43 11.60
C VAL A 55 2.08 0.29 11.42
N ASP A 56 2.38 -0.66 10.53
CA ASP A 56 1.52 -1.81 10.27
C ASP A 56 1.45 -2.77 11.47
N GLY A 57 2.61 -3.09 12.06
CA GLY A 57 2.71 -4.08 13.14
C GLY A 57 2.15 -3.62 14.49
N SER A 58 2.19 -2.30 14.79
CA SER A 58 1.75 -1.78 16.09
C SER A 58 0.28 -1.38 16.10
N ASN A 59 -0.22 -0.86 14.97
CA ASN A 59 -1.52 -0.19 14.94
C ASN A 59 -2.57 -0.90 14.08
N TYR A 60 -2.20 -1.72 13.08
CA TYR A 60 -3.16 -2.23 12.08
C TYR A 60 -2.83 -3.65 11.56
N PRO A 61 -2.71 -4.67 12.43
CA PRO A 61 -2.40 -6.04 11.99
C PRO A 61 -3.47 -6.63 11.04
N GLU A 62 -4.71 -6.14 11.11
CA GLU A 62 -5.85 -6.66 10.34
C GLU A 62 -6.00 -6.04 8.94
N THR A 63 -5.45 -4.85 8.70
CA THR A 63 -5.66 -4.07 7.45
C THR A 63 -4.60 -4.35 6.38
N LEU A 64 -3.42 -4.81 6.79
CA LEU A 64 -2.42 -5.24 5.82
C LEU A 64 -2.87 -6.56 5.17
N GLY A 65 -3.16 -6.55 3.88
CA GLY A 65 -3.47 -7.74 3.10
C GLY A 65 -2.21 -8.44 2.61
N CYS A 66 -1.45 -7.75 1.76
CA CYS A 66 -0.19 -8.23 1.19
C CYS A 66 0.72 -7.04 0.82
N MET A 67 2.02 -7.17 1.05
CA MET A 67 3.03 -6.22 0.59
C MET A 67 3.95 -6.95 -0.39
N VAL A 68 4.10 -6.39 -1.58
CA VAL A 68 4.88 -6.97 -2.66
C VAL A 68 5.99 -6.00 -3.04
N ILE A 69 7.22 -6.49 -3.10
CA ILE A 69 8.40 -5.69 -3.44
C ILE A 69 9.02 -6.27 -4.71
N VAL A 70 9.17 -5.45 -5.75
CA VAL A 70 9.66 -5.85 -7.07
C VAL A 70 10.96 -5.12 -7.43
N ASN A 71 11.64 -5.62 -8.46
CA ASN A 71 12.89 -5.05 -8.99
C ASN A 71 14.02 -4.90 -7.95
N VAL A 72 14.07 -5.80 -6.97
CA VAL A 72 15.08 -5.75 -5.91
C VAL A 72 16.46 -6.07 -6.47
N PRO A 73 17.46 -5.16 -6.38
CA PRO A 73 18.83 -5.46 -6.77
C PRO A 73 19.34 -6.68 -6.00
N TRP A 74 20.01 -7.60 -6.69
CA TRP A 74 20.47 -8.86 -6.09
C TRP A 74 21.29 -8.63 -4.80
N ILE A 75 22.11 -7.58 -4.78
CA ILE A 75 22.96 -7.18 -3.66
C ILE A 75 22.15 -6.66 -2.46
N MET A 76 20.91 -6.22 -2.68
CA MET A 76 19.99 -5.75 -1.64
C MET A 76 19.05 -6.85 -1.14
N LYS A 77 19.03 -8.05 -1.74
CA LYS A 77 18.12 -9.13 -1.30
C LYS A 77 18.32 -9.52 0.17
N GLY A 78 19.56 -9.57 0.64
CA GLY A 78 19.87 -9.88 2.05
C GLY A 78 19.36 -8.83 3.04
N LEU A 79 19.15 -7.60 2.58
CA LEU A 79 18.68 -6.49 3.41
C LEU A 79 17.23 -6.67 3.86
N PHE A 80 16.38 -7.14 2.93
CA PHE A 80 14.98 -7.41 3.20
C PHE A 80 14.79 -8.56 4.19
N SER A 81 15.71 -9.53 4.20
CA SER A 81 15.75 -10.55 5.26
C SER A 81 16.00 -9.94 6.64
N GLY A 82 16.83 -8.89 6.72
CA GLY A 82 17.07 -8.14 7.96
C GLY A 82 15.84 -7.36 8.43
N VAL A 83 15.10 -6.72 7.51
CA VAL A 83 13.84 -6.01 7.84
C VAL A 83 12.78 -6.97 8.38
N LYS A 84 12.67 -8.18 7.81
CA LYS A 84 11.71 -9.19 8.24
C LYS A 84 11.87 -9.55 9.73
N VAL A 85 13.08 -9.54 10.28
CA VAL A 85 13.33 -9.83 11.70
C VAL A 85 12.63 -8.84 12.64
N PHE A 86 12.42 -7.60 12.20
CA PHE A 86 11.73 -6.57 12.98
C PHE A 86 10.20 -6.63 12.86
N MET A 87 9.68 -7.50 11.98
CA MET A 87 8.25 -7.66 11.75
C MET A 87 7.70 -8.83 12.57
N ALA A 88 6.46 -8.70 13.05
CA ALA A 88 5.74 -9.82 13.65
C ALA A 88 5.60 -10.98 12.62
N PRO A 89 5.59 -12.25 13.06
CA PRO A 89 5.54 -13.41 12.16
C PRO A 89 4.35 -13.37 11.18
N GLU A 90 3.23 -12.78 11.57
CA GLU A 90 2.06 -12.63 10.70
C GLU A 90 2.30 -11.60 9.59
N THR A 91 2.98 -10.50 9.89
CA THR A 91 3.36 -9.47 8.91
C THR A 91 4.43 -9.99 7.94
N GLN A 92 5.38 -10.81 8.44
CA GLN A 92 6.40 -11.44 7.58
C GLN A 92 5.77 -12.32 6.49
N LYS A 93 4.69 -13.04 6.81
CA LYS A 93 3.96 -13.90 5.84
C LYS A 93 3.25 -13.09 4.76
N LYS A 94 2.90 -11.84 5.04
CA LYS A 94 2.23 -10.93 4.11
C LYS A 94 3.22 -10.19 3.19
N MET A 95 4.52 -10.20 3.51
CA MET A 95 5.56 -9.48 2.78
C MET A 95 6.33 -10.41 1.82
N GLU A 96 6.15 -10.18 0.52
CA GLU A 96 6.75 -10.93 -0.57
C GLU A 96 7.78 -10.07 -1.31
N VAL A 97 9.02 -10.56 -1.37
CA VAL A 97 10.04 -9.98 -2.26
C VAL A 97 10.03 -10.84 -3.51
N LEU A 98 9.55 -10.27 -4.62
CA LEU A 98 9.44 -10.98 -5.89
C LEU A 98 10.71 -10.78 -6.71
N ASP A 99 11.10 -11.84 -7.41
CA ASP A 99 12.21 -11.80 -8.35
C ASP A 99 11.78 -11.25 -9.72
N THR A 100 12.67 -11.34 -10.70
CA THR A 100 12.51 -10.83 -12.07
C THR A 100 11.29 -11.38 -12.81
N SER A 101 10.61 -12.41 -12.31
CA SER A 101 9.39 -13.00 -12.87
C SER A 101 8.10 -12.63 -12.10
N TYR A 102 8.09 -11.46 -11.48
CA TYR A 102 7.03 -10.99 -10.58
C TYR A 102 5.64 -10.85 -11.23
N HIS A 103 5.54 -10.67 -12.55
CA HIS A 103 4.28 -10.41 -13.26
C HIS A 103 3.20 -11.47 -12.97
N THR A 104 3.54 -12.76 -12.99
CA THR A 104 2.60 -13.86 -12.71
C THR A 104 1.98 -13.72 -11.33
N ARG A 105 2.78 -13.35 -10.32
CA ARG A 105 2.30 -13.17 -8.96
C ARG A 105 1.45 -11.90 -8.83
N LEU A 106 1.84 -10.82 -9.51
CA LEU A 106 1.03 -9.59 -9.53
C LEU A 106 -0.36 -9.83 -10.12
N HIS A 107 -0.48 -10.61 -11.20
CA HIS A 107 -1.78 -10.95 -11.80
C HIS A 107 -2.68 -11.83 -10.91
N GLN A 108 -2.11 -12.56 -9.95
CA GLN A 108 -2.90 -13.29 -8.95
C GLN A 108 -3.44 -12.37 -7.85
N LEU A 109 -2.74 -11.26 -7.58
CA LEU A 109 -3.05 -10.35 -6.49
C LEU A 109 -3.88 -9.14 -6.96
N ILE A 110 -3.69 -8.70 -8.19
CA ILE A 110 -4.23 -7.46 -8.75
C ILE A 110 -4.85 -7.76 -10.11
N ALA A 111 -6.09 -7.30 -10.31
CA ALA A 111 -6.77 -7.43 -11.60
C ALA A 111 -5.99 -6.68 -12.69
N PRO A 112 -5.88 -7.22 -13.92
CA PRO A 112 -5.08 -6.61 -14.99
C PRO A 112 -5.43 -5.14 -15.28
N ASP A 113 -6.71 -4.78 -15.25
CA ASP A 113 -7.22 -3.42 -15.47
C ASP A 113 -6.88 -2.43 -14.34
N SER A 114 -6.53 -2.94 -13.17
CA SER A 114 -6.14 -2.20 -11.98
C SER A 114 -4.62 -2.13 -11.80
N LEU A 115 -3.86 -2.90 -12.59
CA LEU A 115 -2.40 -2.93 -12.57
C LEU A 115 -1.85 -2.01 -13.66
N LEU A 116 -0.84 -1.20 -13.34
CA LEU A 116 -0.20 -0.32 -14.32
C LEU A 116 0.50 -1.11 -15.43
N ALA A 117 0.55 -0.54 -16.63
CA ALA A 117 1.19 -1.16 -17.79
C ALA A 117 2.68 -1.48 -17.54
N GLU A 118 3.39 -0.66 -16.75
CA GLU A 118 4.79 -0.90 -16.36
C GLU A 118 5.00 -2.17 -15.51
N TYR A 119 3.94 -2.65 -14.84
CA TYR A 119 3.94 -3.91 -14.10
C TYR A 119 3.21 -5.04 -14.83
N GLY A 120 2.92 -4.87 -16.13
CA GLY A 120 2.28 -5.87 -16.99
C GLY A 120 0.75 -5.83 -17.00
N GLY A 121 0.12 -4.82 -16.43
CA GLY A 121 -1.33 -4.65 -16.48
C GLY A 121 -1.83 -3.88 -17.71
N THR A 122 -3.10 -3.49 -17.67
CA THR A 122 -3.81 -2.75 -18.73
C THR A 122 -4.41 -1.44 -18.23
N SER A 123 -4.13 -1.04 -16.98
CA SER A 123 -4.57 0.24 -16.45
C SER A 123 -3.98 1.41 -17.24
N GLN A 124 -4.81 2.41 -17.52
CA GLN A 124 -4.39 3.67 -18.14
C GLN A 124 -3.93 4.73 -17.12
N GLY A 125 -3.98 4.42 -15.82
CA GLY A 125 -3.48 5.32 -14.79
C GLY A 125 -1.96 5.47 -14.83
N ARG A 126 -1.43 6.45 -14.10
CA ARG A 126 0.01 6.62 -13.86
C ARG A 126 0.29 6.52 -12.37
N LEU A 127 1.52 6.16 -12.02
CA LEU A 127 1.96 6.19 -10.63
C LEU A 127 1.85 7.64 -10.10
N GLY A 128 1.09 7.82 -9.02
CA GLY A 128 0.78 9.14 -8.45
C GLY A 128 -0.59 9.69 -8.85
N ASP A 129 -1.20 9.16 -9.91
CA ASP A 129 -2.61 9.43 -10.19
C ASP A 129 -3.43 8.71 -9.13
N ALA A 130 -4.04 9.46 -8.19
CA ALA A 130 -4.87 8.91 -7.13
C ALA A 130 -6.24 8.42 -7.67
N VAL A 131 -6.21 7.60 -8.72
CA VAL A 131 -7.37 7.12 -9.48
C VAL A 131 -7.81 5.77 -8.95
N GLY A 132 -9.11 5.64 -8.66
CA GLY A 132 -9.70 4.40 -8.18
C GLY A 132 -11.16 4.57 -7.80
N PRO A 133 -11.82 3.55 -7.23
CA PRO A 133 -13.23 3.60 -6.85
C PRO A 133 -13.61 4.82 -6.00
N TRP A 134 -12.68 5.32 -5.19
CA TRP A 134 -12.87 6.50 -4.36
C TRP A 134 -13.06 7.80 -5.17
N THR A 135 -12.58 7.93 -6.41
CA THR A 135 -12.85 9.14 -7.20
C THR A 135 -14.30 9.20 -7.67
N ALA A 136 -14.87 8.08 -8.10
CA ALA A 136 -16.29 7.98 -8.46
C ALA A 136 -17.19 7.94 -7.22
N ALA A 137 -16.78 7.19 -6.17
CA ALA A 137 -17.53 7.07 -4.94
C ALA A 137 -17.50 8.33 -4.07
N LEU A 138 -16.52 9.24 -4.22
CA LEU A 138 -16.55 10.54 -3.56
C LEU A 138 -17.78 11.35 -3.98
N PHE A 139 -18.17 11.29 -5.26
CA PHE A 139 -19.41 11.93 -5.73
C PHE A 139 -20.65 11.24 -5.16
N SER A 140 -20.66 9.91 -5.11
CA SER A 140 -21.78 9.12 -4.56
C SER A 140 -21.92 9.28 -3.03
N MET A 141 -20.80 9.29 -2.29
CA MET A 141 -20.76 9.47 -0.84
C MET A 141 -21.05 10.92 -0.44
N GLN A 142 -20.59 11.92 -1.19
CA GLN A 142 -21.01 13.33 -0.93
C GLN A 142 -22.51 13.53 -1.14
N ALA A 143 -23.11 12.86 -2.13
CA ALA A 143 -24.55 12.91 -2.36
C ALA A 143 -25.37 12.25 -1.24
N ILE A 144 -24.82 11.22 -0.56
CA ILE A 144 -25.50 10.48 0.51
C ILE A 144 -25.18 11.04 1.91
N MET A 145 -23.96 11.49 2.16
CA MET A 145 -23.44 11.85 3.49
C MET A 145 -23.29 13.36 3.73
N GLY A 146 -23.55 14.20 2.71
CA GLY A 146 -23.32 15.64 2.79
C GLY A 146 -21.82 16.02 2.77
N PRO A 147 -21.49 17.32 2.85
CA PRO A 147 -20.11 17.78 2.79
C PRO A 147 -19.31 17.27 3.99
N MET A 148 -18.26 16.49 3.73
CA MET A 148 -17.32 16.02 4.75
C MET A 148 -16.67 17.20 5.48
N GLN A 149 -16.93 17.34 6.78
CA GLN A 149 -16.20 18.29 7.61
C GLN A 149 -14.71 17.90 7.70
N PRO A 150 -13.79 18.87 7.67
CA PRO A 150 -12.37 18.61 7.84
C PRO A 150 -12.12 17.95 9.22
N PRO A 151 -11.07 17.10 9.32
CA PRO A 151 -10.74 16.44 10.58
C PRO A 151 -10.48 17.49 11.67
N ALA A 152 -10.95 17.21 12.88
CA ALA A 152 -10.72 18.07 14.03
C ALA A 152 -9.21 18.23 14.26
N PRO A 153 -8.73 19.45 14.58
CA PRO A 153 -7.32 19.69 14.83
C PRO A 153 -6.83 18.77 15.95
N THR A 154 -5.74 18.05 15.70
CA THR A 154 -5.11 17.18 16.70
C THR A 154 -4.70 18.02 17.91
N PRO A 155 -5.02 17.62 19.16
CA PRO A 155 -4.57 18.35 20.34
C PRO A 155 -3.04 18.40 20.35
N ALA A 156 -2.48 19.59 20.56
CA ALA A 156 -1.06 19.75 20.79
C ALA A 156 -0.66 18.97 22.05
N LEU A 157 0.34 18.11 21.94
CA LEU A 157 0.97 17.46 23.08
C LEU A 157 1.77 18.54 23.83
N GLU A 158 1.33 18.89 25.04
CA GLU A 158 2.09 19.67 26.04
C GLU A 158 3.20 18.83 26.68
#